data_AF-A0A6A3B698-F1
#
_entry.id   AF-A0A6A3B698-F1
#
_cell.length_a   1.000
_cell.length_b   1.000
_cell.length_c   1.000
_cell.angle_alpha   90.00
_cell.angle_beta   90.00
_cell.angle_gamma   90.00
#
_symmetry.space_group_name_H-M   'P 1'
#
loop_
_entity.id
_entity.type
_entity.pdbx_description
1 polymer ?
#
loop_
_entity_poly.entity_id
_entity_poly.type
_entity_poly.pdbx_seq_one_letter_code
_entity_poly.pdbx_strand_id
1 'polypeptide(L)'
;MTNKERKKAKRESPEFQLKVKLDMCSKHGKLEEALRLYDESNSNGVKLTQRHYNMLLYLCAREASGDGDQLNELRELGLKRGFEIFQKMVGDKVSPNETTFTSMARLAVAREDPDKAFELVKQMKGLGIIPRLRSYGPALLGFCEKGNAEKAYELDAHMLESGVMTEEPELLALLKVSIETKNTGNVYEMLHRLRAIVRQVSESTLQVVEDWFKSEDAANVGVEKWDVKQIKETVVGGGGGWHGMGWLGSGRWRVVRTTMTENGVCRSCGEKLVCVDIDPKETEFCC
;
A
#
# COMPACT_ATOMS: atom_id res chain seq x y z
N MET A 1 -36.46 -30.12 -14.88
CA MET A 1 -36.19 -29.41 -13.62
C MET A 1 -36.64 -27.96 -13.74
N THR A 2 -37.48 -27.51 -12.80
CA THR A 2 -37.94 -26.12 -12.71
C THR A 2 -36.80 -25.18 -12.27
N ASN A 3 -36.93 -23.88 -12.53
CA ASN A 3 -35.92 -22.89 -12.15
C ASN A 3 -35.72 -22.83 -10.61
N LYS A 4 -36.75 -23.19 -9.84
CA LYS A 4 -36.73 -23.30 -8.37
C LYS A 4 -35.91 -24.51 -7.89
N GLU A 5 -36.05 -25.66 -8.55
CA GLU A 5 -35.28 -26.88 -8.25
C GLU A 5 -33.80 -26.72 -8.58
N ARG A 6 -33.46 -26.06 -9.71
CA ARG A 6 -32.06 -25.77 -10.07
C ARG A 6 -31.38 -24.86 -9.04
N LYS A 7 -32.11 -23.85 -8.52
CA LYS A 7 -31.60 -22.97 -7.46
C LYS A 7 -31.43 -23.72 -6.13
N LYS A 8 -32.33 -24.63 -5.79
CA LYS A 8 -32.24 -25.46 -4.57
C LYS A 8 -31.03 -26.41 -4.65
N ALA A 9 -30.90 -27.17 -5.73
CA ALA A 9 -29.78 -28.09 -5.95
C ALA A 9 -28.42 -27.36 -5.93
N LYS A 10 -28.33 -26.15 -6.50
CA LYS A 10 -27.11 -25.33 -6.44
C LYS A 10 -26.75 -24.92 -5.00
N ARG A 11 -27.74 -24.62 -4.17
CA ARG A 11 -27.52 -24.29 -2.75
C ARG A 11 -27.11 -25.52 -1.92
N GLU A 12 -27.55 -26.70 -2.32
CA GLU A 12 -27.21 -27.96 -1.64
C GLU A 12 -25.88 -28.57 -2.13
N SER A 13 -25.29 -28.03 -3.21
CA SER A 13 -24.00 -28.50 -3.72
C SER A 13 -22.87 -28.38 -2.67
N PRO A 14 -21.97 -29.38 -2.58
CA PRO A 14 -20.83 -29.33 -1.65
C PRO A 14 -19.97 -28.07 -1.83
N GLU A 15 -19.81 -27.60 -3.07
CA GLU A 15 -19.06 -26.40 -3.40
C GLU A 15 -19.71 -25.14 -2.82
N PHE A 16 -21.04 -25.01 -2.92
CA PHE A 16 -21.75 -23.87 -2.36
C PHE A 16 -21.73 -23.88 -0.82
N GLN A 17 -21.92 -25.06 -0.22
CA GLN A 17 -21.86 -25.22 1.23
C GLN A 17 -20.47 -24.88 1.77
N LEU A 18 -19.41 -25.36 1.13
CA LEU A 18 -18.04 -25.01 1.45
C LEU A 18 -17.81 -23.49 1.37
N LYS A 19 -18.28 -22.87 0.29
CA LYS A 19 -18.18 -21.41 0.11
C LYS A 19 -18.81 -20.64 1.27
N VAL A 20 -20.02 -21.02 1.71
CA VAL A 20 -20.71 -20.35 2.83
C VAL A 20 -19.94 -20.52 4.14
N LYS A 21 -19.43 -21.74 4.42
CA LYS A 21 -18.64 -21.99 5.63
C LYS A 21 -17.32 -21.22 5.63
N LEU A 22 -16.62 -21.17 4.49
CA LEU A 22 -15.38 -20.38 4.35
C LEU A 22 -15.63 -18.87 4.45
N ASP A 23 -16.73 -18.36 3.88
CA ASP A 23 -17.15 -16.95 4.06
C ASP A 23 -17.32 -16.62 5.56
N MET A 24 -17.90 -17.54 6.35
CA MET A 24 -18.05 -17.39 7.80
C MET A 24 -16.72 -17.43 8.53
N CYS A 25 -15.80 -18.33 8.16
CA CYS A 25 -14.47 -18.40 8.77
C CYS A 25 -13.66 -17.12 8.52
N SER A 26 -13.70 -16.60 7.29
CA SER A 26 -13.04 -15.36 6.89
C SER A 26 -13.46 -14.16 7.73
N LYS A 27 -14.77 -14.00 7.93
CA LYS A 27 -15.36 -12.93 8.75
C LYS A 27 -14.92 -12.98 10.22
N HIS A 28 -14.61 -14.16 10.76
CA HIS A 28 -14.41 -14.35 12.20
C HIS A 28 -12.99 -14.76 12.61
N GLY A 29 -11.96 -14.63 11.76
CA GLY A 29 -10.61 -14.99 12.22
C GLY A 29 -10.27 -16.49 12.16
N LYS A 30 -11.17 -17.36 11.70
CA LYS A 30 -11.07 -18.80 12.03
C LYS A 30 -10.24 -19.62 11.04
N LEU A 31 -8.92 -19.46 11.09
CA LEU A 31 -7.99 -20.19 10.21
C LEU A 31 -8.09 -21.72 10.39
N GLU A 32 -8.00 -22.23 11.62
CA GLU A 32 -8.01 -23.68 11.86
C GLU A 32 -9.29 -24.37 11.38
N GLU A 33 -10.45 -23.72 11.58
CA GLU A 33 -11.74 -24.22 11.06
C GLU A 33 -11.74 -24.24 9.53
N ALA A 34 -11.23 -23.18 8.89
CA ALA A 34 -11.13 -23.13 7.43
C ALA A 34 -10.20 -24.22 6.87
N LEU A 35 -9.08 -24.50 7.54
CA LEU A 35 -8.15 -25.55 7.16
C LEU A 35 -8.76 -26.95 7.32
N ARG A 36 -9.51 -27.20 8.41
CA ARG A 36 -10.26 -28.46 8.57
C ARG A 36 -11.28 -28.65 7.45
N LEU A 37 -12.01 -27.60 7.07
CA LEU A 37 -12.96 -27.64 5.96
C LEU A 37 -12.27 -27.90 4.62
N TYR A 38 -11.06 -27.36 4.42
CA TYR A 38 -10.24 -27.63 3.26
C TYR A 38 -9.81 -29.10 3.19
N ASP A 39 -9.29 -29.64 4.30
CA ASP A 39 -8.83 -31.04 4.38
C ASP A 39 -9.98 -32.04 4.18
N GLU A 40 -11.14 -31.76 4.79
CA GLU A 40 -12.37 -32.54 4.60
C GLU A 40 -12.84 -32.49 3.14
N SER A 41 -12.87 -31.30 2.54
CA SER A 41 -13.31 -31.12 1.16
C SER A 41 -12.42 -31.83 0.16
N ASN A 42 -11.10 -31.80 0.38
CA ASN A 42 -10.14 -32.49 -0.46
C ASN A 42 -10.27 -34.03 -0.31
N SER A 43 -10.47 -34.53 0.90
CA SER A 43 -10.70 -35.96 1.17
C SER A 43 -12.01 -36.46 0.56
N ASN A 44 -13.04 -35.62 0.54
CA ASN A 44 -14.35 -35.92 -0.06
C ASN A 44 -14.39 -35.70 -1.59
N GLY A 45 -13.27 -35.32 -2.22
CA GLY A 45 -13.20 -35.10 -3.67
C GLY A 45 -14.01 -33.89 -4.17
N VAL A 46 -14.28 -32.92 -3.30
CA VAL A 46 -15.00 -31.69 -3.68
C VAL A 46 -14.11 -30.85 -4.60
N LYS A 47 -14.65 -30.40 -5.74
CA LYS A 47 -13.89 -29.56 -6.66
C LYS A 47 -13.80 -28.12 -6.15
N LEU A 48 -12.62 -27.73 -5.68
CA LEU A 48 -12.38 -26.37 -5.22
C LEU A 48 -12.36 -25.38 -6.39
N THR A 49 -12.93 -24.20 -6.15
CA THR A 49 -12.97 -23.10 -7.13
C THR A 49 -11.94 -22.03 -6.76
N GLN A 50 -11.64 -21.12 -7.69
CA GLN A 50 -10.78 -19.96 -7.43
C GLN A 50 -11.21 -19.16 -6.19
N ARG A 51 -12.52 -19.05 -5.92
CA ARG A 51 -13.02 -18.37 -4.72
C ARG A 51 -12.69 -19.11 -3.42
N HIS A 52 -12.76 -20.44 -3.40
CA HIS A 52 -12.42 -21.22 -2.20
C HIS A 52 -10.94 -21.06 -1.87
N TYR A 53 -10.08 -21.21 -2.88
CA TYR A 53 -8.64 -21.00 -2.76
C TYR A 53 -8.30 -19.60 -2.27
N ASN A 54 -8.89 -18.56 -2.89
CA ASN A 54 -8.61 -17.18 -2.48
C ASN A 54 -9.01 -16.89 -1.03
N MET A 55 -10.11 -17.48 -0.53
CA MET A 55 -10.53 -17.30 0.86
C MET A 55 -9.56 -17.97 1.83
N LEU A 56 -9.14 -19.19 1.51
CA LEU A 56 -8.17 -19.94 2.30
C LEU A 56 -6.81 -19.23 2.34
N LEU A 57 -6.32 -18.78 1.19
CA LEU A 57 -5.07 -18.03 1.09
C LEU A 57 -5.14 -16.69 1.82
N TYR A 58 -6.27 -15.98 1.72
CA TYR A 58 -6.48 -14.73 2.47
C TYR A 58 -6.41 -14.97 3.98
N LEU A 59 -7.09 -16.02 4.48
CA LEU A 59 -7.05 -16.41 5.89
C LEU A 59 -5.62 -16.74 6.34
N CYS A 60 -4.92 -17.57 5.58
CA CYS A 60 -3.52 -17.91 5.85
C CYS A 60 -2.64 -16.66 5.91
N ALA A 61 -2.77 -15.77 4.93
CA ALA A 61 -2.01 -14.53 4.86
C ALA A 61 -2.31 -13.58 6.03
N ARG A 62 -3.59 -13.45 6.44
CA ARG A 62 -3.98 -12.60 7.57
C ARG A 62 -3.35 -13.08 8.87
N GLU A 63 -3.47 -14.35 9.20
CA GLU A 63 -2.91 -14.88 10.45
C GLU A 63 -1.37 -14.88 10.42
N ALA A 64 -0.75 -15.06 9.25
CA ALA A 64 0.70 -14.98 9.11
C ALA A 64 1.26 -13.56 9.35
N SER A 65 0.46 -12.53 9.11
CA SER A 65 0.87 -11.11 9.19
C SER A 65 0.47 -10.44 10.52
N GLY A 66 0.02 -11.19 11.53
CA GLY A 66 -0.42 -10.62 12.81
C GLY A 66 0.74 -10.23 13.74
N ASP A 67 0.68 -9.03 14.31
CA ASP A 67 1.70 -8.44 15.21
C ASP A 67 1.59 -8.90 16.68
N GLY A 68 1.01 -10.07 16.94
CA GLY A 68 0.77 -10.57 18.30
C GLY A 68 1.89 -11.49 18.81
N ASP A 69 2.38 -11.24 20.03
CA ASP A 69 3.23 -12.17 20.80
C ASP A 69 2.58 -13.55 21.05
N GLN A 70 1.26 -13.65 20.87
CA GLN A 70 0.49 -14.87 21.10
C GLN A 70 0.31 -15.70 19.82
N LEU A 71 1.00 -16.84 19.83
CA LEU A 71 0.96 -17.99 18.91
C LEU A 71 1.77 -17.88 17.60
N ASN A 72 3.09 -17.99 17.77
CA ASN A 72 4.03 -18.45 16.72
C ASN A 72 3.45 -19.67 15.95
N GLU A 73 2.71 -20.57 16.61
CA GLU A 73 2.10 -21.74 15.96
C GLU A 73 1.05 -21.39 14.88
N LEU A 74 0.16 -20.43 15.10
CA LEU A 74 -0.85 -20.05 14.10
C LEU A 74 -0.22 -19.30 12.93
N ARG A 75 0.80 -18.49 13.20
CA ARG A 75 1.60 -17.84 12.15
C ARG A 75 2.31 -18.88 11.28
N GLU A 76 3.02 -19.82 11.88
CA GLU A 76 3.69 -20.90 11.16
C GLU A 76 2.71 -21.83 10.43
N LEU A 77 1.54 -22.09 11.03
CA LEU A 77 0.46 -22.83 10.37
C LEU A 77 -0.05 -22.09 9.13
N GLY A 78 -0.35 -20.79 9.26
CA GLY A 78 -0.79 -19.93 8.16
C GLY A 78 0.24 -19.87 7.03
N LEU A 79 1.52 -19.70 7.38
CA LEU A 79 2.63 -19.76 6.43
C LEU A 79 2.67 -21.11 5.71
N LYS A 80 2.84 -22.20 6.47
CA LYS A 80 2.97 -23.55 5.90
C LYS A 80 1.79 -23.92 5.00
N ARG A 81 0.56 -23.78 5.51
CA ARG A 81 -0.66 -24.14 4.77
C ARG A 81 -0.91 -23.19 3.61
N GLY A 82 -0.58 -21.91 3.73
CA GLY A 82 -0.73 -20.93 2.65
C GLY A 82 0.05 -21.33 1.39
N PHE A 83 1.33 -21.69 1.52
CA PHE A 83 2.14 -22.15 0.38
C PHE A 83 1.65 -23.51 -0.17
N GLU A 84 1.26 -24.45 0.70
CA GLU A 84 0.67 -25.75 0.31
C GLU A 84 -0.61 -25.56 -0.53
N ILE A 85 -1.52 -24.72 -0.05
CA ILE A 85 -2.81 -24.45 -0.69
C ILE A 85 -2.60 -23.76 -2.05
N PHE A 86 -1.63 -22.86 -2.18
CA PHE A 86 -1.28 -22.26 -3.47
C PHE A 86 -0.72 -23.29 -4.45
N GLN A 87 0.17 -24.17 -4.00
CA GLN A 87 0.69 -25.26 -4.84
C GLN A 87 -0.45 -26.20 -5.29
N LYS A 88 -1.39 -26.51 -4.39
CA LYS A 88 -2.58 -27.31 -4.73
C LYS A 88 -3.47 -26.60 -5.75
N MET A 89 -3.70 -25.30 -5.61
CA MET A 89 -4.46 -24.50 -6.58
C MET A 89 -3.87 -24.59 -7.99
N VAL A 90 -2.55 -24.47 -8.11
CA VAL A 90 -1.82 -24.61 -9.38
C VAL A 90 -1.91 -26.04 -9.91
N GLY A 91 -1.72 -27.04 -9.05
CA GLY A 91 -1.83 -28.47 -9.40
C GLY A 91 -3.23 -28.86 -9.91
N ASP A 92 -4.27 -28.25 -9.34
CA ASP A 92 -5.66 -28.40 -9.75
C ASP A 92 -6.01 -27.63 -11.03
N LYS A 93 -5.03 -26.94 -11.63
CA LYS A 93 -5.17 -26.10 -12.82
C LYS A 93 -6.21 -24.99 -12.63
N VAL A 94 -6.36 -24.49 -11.40
CA VAL A 94 -7.20 -23.33 -11.10
C VAL A 94 -6.35 -22.08 -11.26
N SER A 95 -6.67 -21.24 -12.25
CA SER A 95 -5.89 -20.04 -12.56
C SER A 95 -5.83 -19.06 -11.38
N PRO A 96 -4.63 -18.65 -10.92
CA PRO A 96 -4.47 -17.55 -9.99
C PRO A 96 -5.07 -16.25 -10.52
N ASN A 97 -5.53 -15.38 -9.63
CA ASN A 97 -5.90 -14.00 -9.96
C ASN A 97 -5.15 -13.01 -9.07
N GLU A 98 -5.44 -11.72 -9.23
CA GLU A 98 -4.80 -10.67 -8.43
C GLU A 98 -4.93 -10.90 -6.92
N THR A 99 -6.08 -11.40 -6.44
CA THR A 99 -6.26 -11.66 -5.00
C THR A 99 -5.40 -12.84 -4.54
N THR A 100 -5.20 -13.84 -5.40
CA THR A 100 -4.29 -14.96 -5.13
C THR A 100 -2.86 -14.44 -4.94
N PHE A 101 -2.36 -13.63 -5.88
CA PHE A 101 -1.01 -13.08 -5.83
C PHE A 101 -0.82 -12.12 -4.64
N THR A 102 -1.80 -11.27 -4.34
CA THR A 102 -1.76 -10.40 -3.17
C THR A 102 -1.65 -11.19 -1.86
N SER A 103 -2.39 -12.30 -1.71
CA SER A 103 -2.25 -13.18 -0.53
C SER A 103 -0.88 -13.85 -0.47
N MET A 104 -0.33 -14.28 -1.61
CA MET A 104 1.02 -14.86 -1.66
C MET A 104 2.12 -13.84 -1.34
N ALA A 105 1.98 -12.58 -1.78
CA ALA A 105 2.89 -11.50 -1.44
C ALA A 105 2.90 -11.23 0.06
N ARG A 106 1.73 -11.21 0.72
CA ARG A 106 1.61 -11.11 2.18
C ARG A 106 2.29 -12.28 2.90
N LEU A 107 2.08 -13.51 2.43
CA LEU A 107 2.75 -14.69 3.00
C LEU A 107 4.28 -14.65 2.83
N ALA A 108 4.78 -14.08 1.74
CA ALA A 108 6.21 -13.90 1.52
C ALA A 108 6.81 -12.85 2.46
N VAL A 109 6.15 -11.70 2.63
CA VAL A 109 6.57 -10.67 3.61
C VAL A 109 6.51 -11.20 5.04
N ALA A 110 5.48 -11.97 5.39
CA ALA A 110 5.39 -12.64 6.68
C ALA A 110 6.51 -13.69 6.91
N ARG A 111 7.20 -14.14 5.85
CA ARG A 111 8.45 -14.92 5.95
C ARG A 111 9.71 -14.05 5.90
N GLU A 112 9.55 -12.75 6.10
CA GLU A 112 10.61 -11.76 5.98
C GLU A 112 11.26 -11.76 4.59
N ASP A 113 10.48 -11.98 3.52
CA ASP A 113 10.98 -11.98 2.14
C ASP A 113 10.19 -11.00 1.24
N PRO A 114 10.43 -9.68 1.38
CA PRO A 114 9.78 -8.67 0.54
C PRO A 114 10.26 -8.71 -0.93
N ASP A 115 11.48 -9.20 -1.20
CA ASP A 115 11.96 -9.42 -2.57
C ASP A 115 11.07 -10.45 -3.28
N LYS A 116 10.76 -11.58 -2.62
CA LYS A 116 9.86 -12.57 -3.18
C LYS A 116 8.45 -12.03 -3.38
N ALA A 117 7.98 -11.20 -2.46
CA ALA A 117 6.69 -10.54 -2.60
C ALA A 117 6.66 -9.63 -3.84
N PHE A 118 7.73 -8.87 -4.09
CA PHE A 118 7.83 -8.02 -5.27
C PHE A 118 7.96 -8.82 -6.58
N GLU A 119 8.72 -9.92 -6.58
CA GLU A 119 8.78 -10.85 -7.72
C GLU A 119 7.39 -11.39 -8.10
N LEU A 120 6.59 -11.77 -7.10
CA LEU A 120 5.23 -12.27 -7.33
C LEU A 120 4.35 -11.21 -8.01
N VAL A 121 4.50 -9.94 -7.64
CA VAL A 121 3.77 -8.84 -8.29
C VAL A 121 4.27 -8.62 -9.72
N LYS A 122 5.58 -8.66 -9.97
CA LYS A 122 6.15 -8.55 -11.32
C LYS A 122 5.65 -9.66 -12.26
N GLN A 123 5.48 -10.88 -11.74
CA GLN A 123 4.95 -12.02 -12.52
C GLN A 123 3.52 -11.81 -13.02
N MET A 124 2.72 -10.99 -12.34
CA MET A 124 1.31 -10.76 -12.70
C MET A 124 1.18 -10.23 -14.14
N LYS A 125 2.07 -9.32 -14.54
CA LYS A 125 2.11 -8.75 -15.89
C LYS A 125 2.30 -9.82 -16.97
N GLY A 126 3.23 -10.76 -16.73
CA GLY A 126 3.48 -11.89 -17.65
C GLY A 126 2.31 -12.87 -17.78
N LEU A 127 1.42 -12.89 -16.78
CA LEU A 127 0.21 -13.72 -16.76
C LEU A 127 -1.05 -12.95 -17.22
N GLY A 128 -0.91 -11.71 -17.67
CA GLY A 128 -2.04 -10.86 -18.06
C GLY A 128 -2.93 -10.45 -16.88
N ILE A 129 -2.41 -10.50 -15.65
CA ILE A 129 -3.12 -10.09 -14.43
C ILE A 129 -2.69 -8.67 -14.08
N ILE A 130 -3.67 -7.78 -13.96
CA ILE A 130 -3.43 -6.36 -13.65
C ILE A 130 -3.16 -6.22 -12.14
N PRO A 131 -1.96 -5.79 -11.71
CA PRO A 131 -1.67 -5.52 -10.30
C PRO A 131 -2.44 -4.29 -9.81
N ARG A 132 -2.73 -4.26 -8.52
CA ARG A 132 -3.41 -3.14 -7.85
C ARG A 132 -2.54 -2.61 -6.71
N LEU A 133 -2.89 -1.46 -6.14
CA LEU A 133 -2.20 -0.90 -4.98
C LEU A 133 -2.03 -1.93 -3.85
N ARG A 134 -3.10 -2.67 -3.54
CA ARG A 134 -3.07 -3.76 -2.54
C ARG A 134 -2.12 -4.92 -2.86
N SER A 135 -1.77 -5.12 -4.13
CA SER A 135 -0.79 -6.13 -4.56
C SER A 135 0.63 -5.71 -4.22
N TYR A 136 0.94 -4.42 -4.36
CA TYR A 136 2.24 -3.83 -4.07
C TYR A 136 2.47 -3.56 -2.58
N GLY A 137 1.42 -3.13 -1.87
CA GLY A 137 1.47 -2.70 -0.48
C GLY A 137 2.31 -3.61 0.44
N PRO A 138 2.12 -4.95 0.44
CA PRO A 138 2.92 -5.84 1.29
C PRO A 138 4.41 -5.71 1.05
N ALA A 139 4.86 -5.75 -0.20
CA ALA A 139 6.29 -5.69 -0.53
C ALA A 139 6.87 -4.30 -0.22
N LEU A 140 6.12 -3.22 -0.51
CA LEU A 140 6.55 -1.86 -0.20
C LEU A 140 6.75 -1.66 1.29
N LEU A 141 5.75 -2.01 2.10
CA LEU A 141 5.83 -1.91 3.55
C LEU A 141 6.97 -2.78 4.10
N GLY A 142 7.12 -4.02 3.60
CA GLY A 142 8.19 -4.91 4.02
C GLY A 142 9.60 -4.40 3.68
N PHE A 143 9.79 -3.66 2.58
CA PHE A 143 11.06 -2.99 2.30
C PHE A 143 11.29 -1.79 3.22
N CYS A 144 10.25 -0.97 3.45
CA CYS A 144 10.33 0.19 4.34
C CYS A 144 10.63 -0.21 5.79
N GLU A 145 9.94 -1.22 6.33
CA GLU A 145 10.15 -1.76 7.69
C GLU A 145 11.56 -2.33 7.88
N LYS A 146 12.18 -2.84 6.81
CA LYS A 146 13.57 -3.31 6.82
C LYS A 146 14.60 -2.21 6.55
N GLY A 147 14.17 -0.95 6.36
CA GLY A 147 15.07 0.15 6.03
C GLY A 147 15.66 0.09 4.62
N ASN A 148 15.14 -0.75 3.72
CA ASN A 148 15.68 -0.92 2.37
C ASN A 148 15.05 0.10 1.40
N ALA A 149 15.48 1.36 1.53
CA ALA A 149 14.95 2.48 0.74
C ALA A 149 15.08 2.28 -0.77
N GLU A 150 16.24 1.81 -1.26
CA GLU A 150 16.47 1.61 -2.69
C GLU A 150 15.46 0.64 -3.33
N LYS A 151 15.15 -0.46 -2.63
CA LYS A 151 14.12 -1.41 -3.09
C LYS A 151 12.72 -0.85 -3.00
N ALA A 152 12.43 -0.04 -1.99
CA ALA A 152 11.15 0.66 -1.88
C ALA A 152 10.95 1.64 -3.05
N TYR A 153 12.00 2.37 -3.46
CA TYR A 153 11.96 3.26 -4.63
C TYR A 153 11.85 2.50 -5.95
N GLU A 154 12.57 1.38 -6.11
CA GLU A 154 12.42 0.50 -7.28
C GLU A 154 10.96 0.02 -7.45
N LEU A 155 10.33 -0.35 -6.33
CA LEU A 155 8.95 -0.80 -6.32
C LEU A 155 7.98 0.33 -6.64
N ASP A 156 8.16 1.50 -6.03
CA ASP A 156 7.34 2.68 -6.31
C ASP A 156 7.43 3.13 -7.78
N ALA A 157 8.62 3.10 -8.38
CA ALA A 157 8.79 3.35 -9.81
C ALA A 157 8.00 2.32 -10.66
N HIS A 158 8.07 1.04 -10.29
CA HIS A 158 7.31 -0.01 -10.97
C HIS A 158 5.79 0.13 -10.79
N MET A 159 5.31 0.67 -9.67
CA MET A 159 3.89 1.02 -9.48
C MET A 159 3.45 2.06 -10.49
N LEU A 160 4.21 3.15 -10.64
CA LEU A 160 3.94 4.22 -11.61
C LEU A 160 3.95 3.69 -13.05
N GLU A 161 4.94 2.88 -13.43
CA GLU A 161 5.00 2.21 -14.74
C GLU A 161 3.81 1.29 -15.01
N SER A 162 3.23 0.72 -13.94
CA SER A 162 2.05 -0.14 -14.01
C SER A 162 0.72 0.64 -13.96
N GLY A 163 0.77 1.97 -13.91
CA GLY A 163 -0.42 2.82 -13.77
C GLY A 163 -1.09 2.71 -12.40
N VAL A 164 -0.36 2.30 -11.37
CA VAL A 164 -0.85 2.21 -9.99
C VAL A 164 -0.33 3.40 -9.20
N MET A 165 -1.26 4.27 -8.79
CA MET A 165 -0.95 5.45 -7.99
C MET A 165 -0.87 5.09 -6.51
N THR A 166 0.11 5.65 -5.82
CA THR A 166 0.22 5.59 -4.35
C THR A 166 -0.84 6.44 -3.67
N GLU A 167 -1.32 5.98 -2.51
CA GLU A 167 -2.15 6.78 -1.61
C GLU A 167 -1.28 7.28 -0.44
N GLU A 168 -1.91 8.00 0.51
CA GLU A 168 -1.20 8.55 1.68
C GLU A 168 -0.40 7.50 2.48
N PRO A 169 -0.92 6.29 2.77
CA PRO A 169 -0.17 5.30 3.56
C PRO A 169 1.14 4.86 2.92
N GLU A 170 1.16 4.65 1.60
CA GLU A 170 2.37 4.28 0.87
C GLU A 170 3.38 5.43 0.83
N LEU A 171 2.90 6.66 0.60
CA LEU A 171 3.76 7.86 0.65
C LEU A 171 4.34 8.10 2.04
N LEU A 172 3.57 7.87 3.10
CA LEU A 172 4.06 7.97 4.47
C LEU A 172 5.15 6.92 4.75
N ALA A 173 4.98 5.69 4.29
CA ALA A 173 6.00 4.64 4.44
C ALA A 173 7.30 5.02 3.70
N LEU A 174 7.19 5.49 2.45
CA LEU A 174 8.33 6.00 1.68
C LEU A 174 8.99 7.21 2.33
N LEU A 175 8.20 8.12 2.90
CA LEU A 175 8.72 9.28 3.64
C LEU A 175 9.53 8.83 4.86
N LYS A 176 8.99 7.92 5.67
CA LYS A 176 9.66 7.39 6.86
C LYS A 176 10.99 6.72 6.50
N VAL A 177 11.01 5.80 5.53
CA VAL A 177 12.25 5.12 5.14
C VAL A 177 13.28 6.09 4.56
N SER A 178 12.83 7.15 3.87
CA SER A 178 13.71 8.21 3.36
C SER A 178 14.35 9.02 4.50
N ILE A 179 13.60 9.31 5.56
CA ILE A 179 14.12 9.99 6.76
C ILE A 179 15.13 9.09 7.47
N GLU A 180 14.77 7.82 7.70
CA GLU A 180 15.62 6.83 8.39
C GLU A 180 16.95 6.60 7.68
N THR A 181 16.92 6.57 6.34
CA THR A 181 18.13 6.41 5.50
C THR A 181 18.81 7.74 5.15
N LYS A 182 18.33 8.85 5.72
CA LYS A 182 18.87 10.22 5.51
C LYS A 182 18.88 10.66 4.04
N ASN A 183 17.98 10.11 3.22
CA ASN A 183 17.82 10.47 1.83
C ASN A 183 16.94 11.72 1.70
N THR A 184 17.55 12.89 1.92
CA THR A 184 16.84 14.18 1.99
C THR A 184 16.22 14.63 0.68
N GLY A 185 16.74 14.13 -0.46
CA GLY A 185 16.15 14.33 -1.78
C GLY A 185 14.82 13.59 -1.91
N ASN A 186 14.77 12.32 -1.50
CA ASN A 186 13.52 11.57 -1.48
C ASN A 186 12.53 12.09 -0.43
N VAL A 187 12.98 12.63 0.71
CA VAL A 187 12.08 13.35 1.63
C VAL A 187 11.41 14.52 0.93
N TYR A 188 12.15 15.34 0.19
CA TYR A 188 11.60 16.45 -0.59
C TYR A 188 10.58 15.97 -1.63
N GLU A 189 10.92 14.90 -2.36
CA GLU A 189 10.05 14.33 -3.38
C GLU A 189 8.74 13.78 -2.79
N MET A 190 8.80 13.05 -1.68
CA MET A 190 7.60 12.52 -1.01
C MET A 190 6.69 13.64 -0.51
N LEU A 191 7.24 14.74 0.01
CA LEU A 191 6.45 15.91 0.41
C LEU A 191 5.72 16.56 -0.78
N HIS A 192 6.36 16.61 -1.95
CA HIS A 192 5.70 17.10 -3.17
C HIS A 192 4.60 16.17 -3.67
N ARG A 193 4.82 14.85 -3.55
CA ARG A 193 3.77 13.87 -3.89
C ARG A 193 2.60 13.93 -2.92
N LEU A 194 2.84 14.11 -1.62
CA LEU A 194 1.78 14.36 -0.63
C LEU A 194 1.00 15.63 -0.96
N ARG A 195 1.69 16.72 -1.34
CA ARG A 195 1.04 17.97 -1.80
C ARG A 195 0.14 17.73 -3.02
N ALA A 196 0.63 17.01 -4.03
CA ALA A 196 -0.07 16.82 -5.29
C ALA A 196 -1.24 15.83 -5.18
N ILE A 197 -1.05 14.71 -4.49
CA ILE A 197 -2.01 13.59 -4.47
C ILE A 197 -2.98 13.71 -3.28
N VAL A 198 -2.47 14.06 -2.10
CA VAL A 198 -3.24 13.97 -0.85
C VAL A 198 -3.81 15.34 -0.45
N ARG A 199 -3.06 16.43 -0.68
CA ARG A 199 -3.38 17.83 -0.36
C ARG A 199 -3.49 18.13 1.14
N GLN A 200 -4.27 17.35 1.89
CA GLN A 200 -4.43 17.45 3.34
C GLN A 200 -4.07 16.11 3.98
N VAL A 201 -3.03 16.11 4.80
CA VAL A 201 -2.51 14.89 5.40
C VAL A 201 -3.20 14.55 6.72
N SER A 202 -3.21 13.26 7.05
CA SER A 202 -3.60 12.75 8.36
C SER A 202 -2.69 13.25 9.48
N GLU A 203 -3.17 13.19 10.73
CA GLU A 203 -2.38 13.55 11.91
C GLU A 203 -1.11 12.71 12.04
N SER A 204 -1.16 11.42 11.66
CA SER A 204 0.02 10.54 11.68
C SER A 204 1.10 10.99 10.69
N THR A 205 0.70 11.42 9.50
CA THR A 205 1.63 11.94 8.50
C THR A 205 2.16 13.31 8.91
N LEU A 206 1.29 14.18 9.44
CA LEU A 206 1.69 15.49 9.97
C LEU A 206 2.77 15.35 11.04
N GLN A 207 2.62 14.41 11.97
CA GLN A 207 3.60 14.17 13.01
C GLN A 207 4.98 13.81 12.44
N VAL A 208 5.04 12.92 11.43
CA VAL A 208 6.31 12.56 10.76
C VAL A 208 6.95 13.76 10.06
N VAL A 209 6.13 14.58 9.40
CA VAL A 209 6.63 15.81 8.75
C VAL A 209 7.17 16.80 9.77
N GLU A 210 6.48 16.98 10.90
CA GLU A 210 6.96 17.84 11.99
C GLU A 210 8.29 17.35 12.57
N ASP A 211 8.42 16.04 12.77
CA ASP A 211 9.61 15.42 13.33
C ASP A 211 10.79 15.54 12.35
N TRP A 212 10.55 15.38 11.05
CA TRP A 212 11.54 15.68 10.01
C TRP A 212 12.07 17.10 10.15
N PHE A 213 11.21 18.12 10.13
CA PHE A 213 11.67 19.52 10.18
C PHE A 213 12.34 19.91 11.51
N LYS A 214 12.07 19.18 12.60
CA LYS A 214 12.76 19.37 13.89
C LYS A 214 14.12 18.64 13.96
N SER A 215 14.41 17.75 13.02
CA SER A 215 15.62 16.93 13.03
C SER A 215 16.89 17.74 12.68
N GLU A 216 18.05 17.21 13.08
CA GLU A 216 19.35 17.75 12.65
C GLU A 216 19.57 17.59 11.15
N ASP A 217 19.10 16.48 10.56
CA ASP A 217 19.24 16.23 9.13
C ASP A 217 18.53 17.35 8.33
N ALA A 218 17.32 17.75 8.72
CA ALA A 218 16.61 18.86 8.09
C ALA A 218 17.27 20.23 8.32
N ALA A 219 17.96 20.44 9.44
CA ALA A 219 18.68 21.70 9.71
C ALA A 219 19.92 21.88 8.81
N ASN A 220 20.43 20.78 8.25
CA ASN A 220 21.63 20.74 7.43
C ASN A 220 21.32 20.66 5.91
N VAL A 221 20.05 20.57 5.51
CA VAL A 221 19.69 20.63 4.09
C VAL A 221 19.53 22.07 3.61
N GLY A 222 19.66 22.24 2.31
CA GLY A 222 19.37 23.49 1.62
C GLY A 222 20.60 24.18 1.06
N VAL A 223 20.35 25.24 0.32
CA VAL A 223 21.37 26.11 -0.28
C VAL A 223 21.17 27.52 0.21
N GLU A 224 22.26 28.25 0.50
CA GLU A 224 22.20 29.63 1.00
C GLU A 224 21.97 30.67 -0.11
N LYS A 225 22.34 30.32 -1.34
CA LYS A 225 22.19 31.19 -2.51
C LYS A 225 21.44 30.45 -3.59
N TRP A 226 20.39 31.10 -4.09
CA TRP A 226 19.56 30.59 -5.17
C TRP A 226 19.10 31.75 -6.05
N ASP A 227 18.76 31.42 -7.31
CA ASP A 227 18.21 32.41 -8.23
C ASP A 227 16.74 32.68 -7.91
N VAL A 228 16.48 33.80 -7.23
CA VAL A 228 15.14 34.24 -6.86
C VAL A 228 14.23 34.43 -8.08
N LYS A 229 14.79 34.88 -9.22
CA LYS A 229 14.00 35.07 -10.44
C LYS A 229 13.55 33.71 -10.98
N GLN A 230 14.47 32.76 -11.05
CA GLN A 230 14.16 31.38 -11.45
C GLN A 230 13.10 30.75 -10.55
N ILE A 231 13.22 30.89 -9.22
CA ILE A 231 12.20 30.38 -8.28
C ILE A 231 10.84 31.01 -8.58
N LYS A 232 10.76 32.33 -8.73
CA LYS A 232 9.49 33.01 -9.03
C LYS A 232 8.87 32.53 -10.35
N GLU A 233 9.70 32.34 -11.38
CA GLU A 233 9.24 31.80 -12.67
C GLU A 233 8.71 30.37 -12.53
N THR A 234 9.37 29.51 -11.76
CA THR A 234 8.88 28.13 -11.50
C THR A 234 7.59 28.11 -10.69
N VAL A 235 7.41 29.02 -9.72
CA VAL A 235 6.16 29.13 -8.94
C VAL A 235 4.99 29.51 -9.85
N VAL A 236 5.19 30.48 -10.74
CA VAL A 236 4.16 30.89 -11.70
C VAL A 236 3.89 29.77 -12.72
N GLY A 237 4.94 29.16 -13.26
CA GLY A 237 4.82 28.06 -14.22
C GLY A 237 4.17 26.79 -13.65
N GLY A 238 4.26 26.57 -12.33
CA GLY A 238 3.67 25.42 -11.63
C GLY A 238 2.23 25.63 -11.15
N GLY A 239 1.54 26.71 -11.56
CA GLY A 239 0.17 27.02 -11.14
C GLY A 239 0.05 27.68 -9.77
N GLY A 240 1.18 28.12 -9.19
CA GLY A 240 1.24 28.81 -7.90
C GLY A 240 1.40 27.88 -6.69
N GLY A 241 1.98 28.42 -5.61
CA GLY A 241 2.04 27.76 -4.29
C GLY A 241 3.17 26.75 -4.05
N TRP A 242 3.98 26.40 -5.06
CA TRP A 242 5.15 25.52 -4.92
C TRP A 242 6.19 25.79 -6.03
N HIS A 243 7.44 25.36 -5.87
CA HIS A 243 8.51 25.59 -6.86
C HIS A 243 9.27 24.33 -7.30
N GLY A 244 9.40 23.30 -6.44
CA GLY A 244 10.01 22.01 -6.83
C GLY A 244 11.53 22.01 -7.03
N MET A 245 12.23 23.10 -6.69
CA MET A 245 13.67 23.30 -6.95
C MET A 245 14.60 22.84 -5.81
N GLY A 246 14.11 22.00 -4.91
CA GLY A 246 14.85 21.52 -3.74
C GLY A 246 14.73 22.41 -2.50
N TRP A 247 15.53 22.11 -1.49
CA TRP A 247 15.56 22.82 -0.21
C TRP A 247 16.26 24.18 -0.33
N LEU A 248 15.66 25.23 0.24
CA LEU A 248 16.21 26.60 0.25
C LEU A 248 16.47 27.06 1.68
N GLY A 249 17.53 27.85 1.87
CA GLY A 249 17.97 28.32 3.18
C GLY A 249 18.96 27.38 3.86
N SER A 250 19.36 27.73 5.07
CA SER A 250 20.24 26.93 5.93
C SER A 250 19.88 27.12 7.41
N GLY A 251 20.23 26.12 8.24
CA GLY A 251 20.06 26.17 9.67
C GLY A 251 18.74 25.60 10.18
N ARG A 252 18.51 25.73 11.49
CA ARG A 252 17.36 25.12 12.16
C ARG A 252 16.03 25.71 11.69
N TRP A 253 15.10 24.84 11.33
CA TRP A 253 13.73 25.22 11.02
C TRP A 253 12.96 25.63 12.27
N ARG A 254 12.15 26.69 12.15
CA ARG A 254 11.14 27.04 13.16
C ARG A 254 9.84 26.33 12.83
N VAL A 255 9.52 25.28 13.58
CA VAL A 255 8.30 24.47 13.37
C VAL A 255 7.25 24.81 14.43
N VAL A 256 6.05 25.24 13.99
CA VAL A 256 4.96 25.67 14.87
C VAL A 256 3.61 25.19 14.34
N ARG A 257 2.83 24.48 15.16
CA ARG A 257 1.41 24.19 14.87
C ARG A 257 0.60 25.46 14.98
N THR A 258 -0.17 25.78 13.94
CA THR A 258 -0.92 27.04 13.87
C THR A 258 -2.20 26.88 13.03
N THR A 259 -3.00 27.94 12.96
CA THR A 259 -4.22 27.99 12.15
C THR A 259 -4.17 29.17 11.18
N MET A 260 -4.97 29.08 10.12
CA MET A 260 -5.14 30.16 9.15
C MET A 260 -6.26 31.09 9.58
N THR A 261 -6.12 32.38 9.29
CA THR A 261 -7.22 33.34 9.34
C THR A 261 -8.18 33.12 8.16
N GLU A 262 -9.36 33.73 8.21
CA GLU A 262 -10.35 33.70 7.12
C GLU A 262 -9.80 34.22 5.78
N ASN A 263 -8.81 35.12 5.82
CA ASN A 263 -8.16 35.69 4.63
C ASN A 263 -6.95 34.87 4.14
N GLY A 264 -6.75 33.66 4.67
CA GLY A 264 -5.66 32.77 4.29
C GLY A 264 -4.29 33.17 4.85
N VAL A 265 -4.24 34.04 5.87
CA VAL A 265 -2.98 34.46 6.52
C VAL A 265 -2.66 33.54 7.69
N CYS A 266 -1.43 33.06 7.75
CA CYS A 266 -0.89 32.21 8.82
C CYS A 266 -0.73 33.00 10.13
N ARG A 267 -1.31 32.50 11.23
CA ARG A 267 -1.23 33.17 12.55
C ARG A 267 0.16 33.12 13.20
N SER A 268 1.06 32.24 12.74
CA SER A 268 2.41 32.11 13.31
C SER A 268 3.45 33.02 12.62
N CYS A 269 3.46 33.09 11.29
CA CYS A 269 4.48 33.83 10.53
C CYS A 269 3.94 35.08 9.80
N GLY A 270 2.62 35.24 9.70
CA GLY A 270 2.02 36.37 8.98
C GLY A 270 2.01 36.24 7.46
N GLU A 271 2.54 35.14 6.90
CA GLU A 271 2.51 34.86 5.46
C GLU A 271 1.09 34.52 4.97
N LYS A 272 0.76 34.96 3.76
CA LYS A 272 -0.53 34.68 3.12
C LYS A 272 -0.40 33.49 2.17
N LEU A 273 -1.26 32.48 2.34
CA LEU A 273 -1.33 31.35 1.42
C LEU A 273 -1.78 31.81 0.02
N VAL A 274 -1.24 31.14 -1.00
CA VAL A 274 -1.52 31.43 -2.41
C VAL A 274 -2.81 30.72 -2.83
N CYS A 275 -3.62 31.38 -3.66
CA CYS A 275 -4.69 30.71 -4.39
C CYS A 275 -4.05 29.93 -5.55
N VAL A 276 -4.17 28.61 -5.52
CA VAL A 276 -3.64 27.72 -6.56
C VAL A 276 -4.73 27.50 -7.59
N ASP A 277 -4.40 27.74 -8.86
CA ASP A 277 -5.32 27.48 -9.97
C ASP A 277 -5.56 25.97 -10.11
N ILE A 278 -6.79 25.57 -10.44
CA ILE A 278 -7.11 24.17 -10.73
C ILE A 278 -6.47 23.82 -12.07
N ASP A 279 -5.75 22.68 -12.13
CA ASP A 279 -5.13 22.23 -13.38
C ASP A 279 -6.23 22.05 -14.44
N PRO A 280 -6.15 22.72 -15.60
CA PRO A 280 -7.10 22.53 -16.69
C PRO A 280 -7.30 21.05 -17.07
N LYS A 281 -6.25 20.23 -16.98
CA LYS A 281 -6.32 18.79 -17.25
C LYS A 281 -7.17 18.04 -16.23
N GLU A 282 -7.24 18.50 -14.98
CA GLU A 282 -8.15 17.93 -13.97
C GLU A 282 -9.61 18.29 -14.26
N THR A 283 -9.87 19.40 -14.94
CA THR A 283 -11.23 19.84 -15.28
C THR A 283 -11.82 19.17 -16.53
N GLU A 284 -11.01 18.64 -17.44
CA GLU A 284 -11.46 17.91 -18.64
C GLU A 284 -12.03 16.51 -18.34
N PHE A 285 -11.66 15.87 -17.22
CA PHE A 285 -12.20 14.56 -16.81
C PHE A 285 -13.51 14.64 -16.01
N CYS A 286 -14.03 15.84 -15.76
CA CYS A 286 -15.26 16.07 -15.00
C CYS A 286 -16.50 16.40 -15.85
N CYS A 287 -16.42 16.33 -17.19
CA CYS A 287 -17.56 16.50 -18.10
C CYS A 287 -17.95 15.20 -18.80
#